data_AF-A0A1V5R5T8-F1
#
_entry.id   AF-A0A1V5R5T8-F1
#
_cell.length_a   1.000
_cell.length_b   1.000
_cell.length_c   1.000
_cell.angle_alpha   90.00
_cell.angle_beta   90.00
_cell.angle_gamma   90.00
#
_symmetry.space_group_name_H-M   'P 1'
#
loop_
_entity.id
_entity.type
_entity.pdbx_description
1 polymer ?
#
loop_
_entity_poly.entity_id
_entity_poly.type
_entity_poly.pdbx_seq_one_letter_code
_entity_poly.pdbx_strand_id
1 'polypeptide(L)' 'MVRHVPSWAYPLAACRDEAQAYDPERDIAFFHDAPAACVDVPAGHLAVFFPEDAHAPLIGGGETVHKLVFKARVG' A
#
# COMPACT_ATOMS: atom_id res chain seq x y z
N MET A 1 8.66 14.07 -17.02
CA MET A 1 9.11 12.84 -16.35
C MET A 1 7.94 12.32 -15.53
N VAL A 2 7.34 11.23 -15.96
CA VAL A 2 6.18 10.63 -15.30
C VAL A 2 6.71 10.02 -13.99
N ARG A 3 6.30 10.58 -12.86
CA ARG A 3 6.74 10.11 -11.54
C ARG A 3 5.86 8.95 -11.14
N HIS A 4 6.34 7.72 -11.32
CA HIS A 4 5.63 6.52 -10.94
C HIS A 4 5.85 6.29 -9.44
N VAL A 5 4.78 6.32 -8.64
CA VAL A 5 4.81 5.74 -7.28
C VAL A 5 4.42 4.29 -7.44
N PRO A 6 5.34 3.35 -7.27
CA PRO A 6 4.93 1.97 -7.32
C PRO A 6 4.09 1.73 -6.05
N SER A 7 3.00 0.99 -6.19
CA SER A 7 2.28 0.39 -5.09
C SER A 7 2.20 -1.12 -5.28
N TRP A 8 2.59 -1.85 -4.26
CA TRP A 8 2.33 -3.28 -4.21
C TRP A 8 0.87 -3.51 -3.79
N ALA A 9 0.16 -4.43 -4.43
CA ALA A 9 -1.16 -4.88 -3.98
C ALA A 9 -1.19 -6.41 -3.89
N TYR A 10 -1.69 -6.92 -2.77
CA TYR A 10 -1.90 -8.35 -2.52
C TYR A 10 -3.23 -8.52 -1.77
N PRO A 11 -4.08 -9.49 -2.13
CA PRO A 11 -5.25 -9.78 -1.31
C PRO A 11 -4.81 -10.15 0.11
N LEU A 12 -5.36 -9.49 1.12
CA LEU A 12 -5.03 -9.72 2.53
C LEU A 12 -5.17 -11.21 2.90
N ALA A 13 -6.20 -11.88 2.38
CA ALA A 13 -6.44 -13.30 2.60
C ALA A 13 -5.32 -14.24 2.10
N ALA A 14 -4.43 -13.74 1.25
CA ALA A 14 -3.31 -14.48 0.73
C ALA A 14 -2.01 -14.23 1.51
N CYS A 15 -1.93 -13.20 2.37
CA CYS A 15 -0.78 -12.96 3.24
C CYS A 15 -0.66 -14.08 4.28
N ARG A 16 0.54 -14.61 4.48
CA ARG A 16 0.80 -15.77 5.35
C ARG A 16 1.85 -15.50 6.43
N ASP A 17 2.68 -14.48 6.28
CA ASP A 17 3.80 -14.18 7.18
C ASP A 17 3.50 -12.91 7.99
N GLU A 18 2.67 -13.06 9.04
CA GLU A 18 2.29 -11.95 9.90
C GLU A 18 3.49 -11.45 10.72
N ALA A 19 3.83 -10.18 10.53
CA ALA A 19 4.87 -9.48 11.29
C ALA A 19 4.29 -8.80 12.54
N GLN A 20 3.07 -8.27 12.41
CA GLN A 20 2.32 -7.64 13.50
C GLN A 20 0.83 -7.84 13.29
N ALA A 21 0.18 -8.41 14.31
CA ALA A 21 -1.28 -8.54 14.37
C ALA A 21 -1.98 -7.17 14.25
N TYR A 22 -3.24 -7.21 13.82
CA TYR A 22 -4.06 -6.02 13.65
C TYR A 22 -4.24 -5.24 14.96
N ASP A 23 -3.96 -3.93 14.89
CA ASP A 23 -4.17 -2.96 15.95
C ASP A 23 -5.37 -2.06 15.62
N PRO A 24 -6.49 -2.16 16.35
CA PRO A 24 -7.70 -1.39 16.07
C PRO A 24 -7.58 0.11 16.42
N GLU A 25 -6.68 0.50 17.32
CA GLU A 25 -6.46 1.92 17.63
C GLU A 25 -5.68 2.61 16.50
N ARG A 26 -4.80 1.86 15.84
CA ARG A 26 -3.93 2.35 14.75
C ARG A 26 -4.45 2.03 13.35
N ASP A 27 -5.47 1.19 13.22
CA ASP A 27 -6.06 0.72 11.96
C ASP A 27 -4.99 0.14 11.01
N ILE A 28 -4.19 -0.81 11.52
CA ILE A 28 -3.05 -1.37 10.78
C ILE A 28 -2.67 -2.79 11.22
N ALA A 29 -2.20 -3.60 10.26
CA ALA A 29 -1.50 -4.86 10.44
C ALA A 29 -0.25 -4.86 9.53
N PHE A 30 0.77 -5.67 9.85
CA PHE A 30 1.99 -5.78 9.04
C PHE A 30 2.29 -7.22 8.68
N PHE A 31 2.80 -7.41 7.47
CA PHE A 31 3.18 -8.71 6.90
C PHE A 31 4.56 -8.61 6.24
N HIS A 32 5.29 -9.72 6.21
CA HIS A 32 6.58 -9.86 5.51
C HIS A 32 6.44 -10.43 4.09
N ASP A 33 5.22 -10.79 3.69
CA ASP A 33 4.94 -11.34 2.36
C ASP A 33 5.48 -10.46 1.24
N ALA A 34 6.12 -11.12 0.26
CA ALA A 34 6.53 -10.46 -0.96
C ALA A 34 5.31 -10.08 -1.80
N PRO A 35 5.37 -8.97 -2.53
CA PRO A 35 4.22 -8.45 -3.25
C PRO A 35 3.96 -9.16 -4.59
N ALA A 36 2.70 -9.26 -5.02
CA ALA A 36 2.32 -9.91 -6.30
C ALA A 36 2.48 -9.01 -7.52
N ALA A 37 2.22 -7.72 -7.38
CA ALA A 37 2.08 -6.81 -8.51
C ALA A 37 2.54 -5.41 -8.14
N CYS A 38 3.31 -4.78 -9.04
CA CYS A 38 3.73 -3.40 -8.94
C CYS A 38 2.83 -2.54 -9.83
N VAL A 39 2.16 -1.54 -9.25
CA VAL A 39 1.33 -0.59 -10.00
C VAL A 39 1.95 0.78 -9.93
N ASP A 40 2.22 1.37 -11.08
CA ASP A 40 2.70 2.73 -11.17
C ASP A 40 1.56 3.75 -11.01
N VAL A 41 1.73 4.71 -10.11
CA VAL A 41 0.81 5.85 -9.94
C VAL A 41 1.50 7.14 -10.37
N PRO A 42 1.22 7.65 -11.58
CA PRO A 42 1.72 8.94 -12.06
C PRO A 42 1.22 10.14 -11.23
N ALA A 43 1.90 11.27 -11.36
CA ALA A 43 1.38 12.54 -10.85
C ALA A 43 -0.03 12.83 -11.40
N GLY A 44 -0.94 13.30 -10.52
CA GLY A 44 -2.35 13.54 -10.86
C GLY A 44 -3.24 12.29 -10.86
N HIS A 45 -2.67 11.11 -10.65
CA HIS A 45 -3.42 9.86 -10.48
C HIS A 45 -3.49 9.48 -8.99
N LEU A 46 -4.39 8.55 -8.67
CA LEU A 46 -4.55 8.01 -7.33
C LEU A 46 -4.70 6.49 -7.39
N ALA A 47 -4.26 5.82 -6.33
CA ALA A 47 -4.60 4.44 -6.04
C ALA A 47 -5.48 4.39 -4.79
N VAL A 48 -6.47 3.50 -4.79
CA VAL A 48 -7.36 3.24 -3.65
C VAL A 48 -7.07 1.83 -3.17
N PHE A 49 -6.84 1.68 -1.87
CA PHE A 49 -6.69 0.39 -1.20
C PHE A 49 -7.85 0.23 -0.21
N PHE A 50 -8.60 -0.85 -0.36
CA PHE A 50 -9.62 -1.27 0.58
C PHE A 50 -8.98 -2.00 1.78
N PRO A 51 -9.70 -2.24 2.89
CA PRO A 51 -9.16 -2.98 4.04
C PRO A 51 -8.60 -4.36 3.68
N GLU A 52 -9.10 -4.97 2.61
CA GLU A 52 -8.67 -6.26 2.10
C GLU A 52 -7.44 -6.19 1.19
N ASP A 53 -6.90 -5.00 0.91
CA ASP A 53 -5.73 -4.79 0.06
C ASP A 53 -4.47 -4.54 0.90
N ALA A 54 -3.66 -5.58 1.07
CA ALA A 54 -2.31 -5.42 1.60
C ALA A 54 -1.46 -4.66 0.58
N HIS A 55 -0.79 -3.61 1.04
CA HIS A 55 0.04 -2.78 0.18
C HIS A 55 1.29 -2.30 0.90
N ALA A 56 2.37 -2.10 0.14
CA ALA A 56 3.63 -1.62 0.67
C ALA A 56 3.98 -0.24 0.07
N PRO A 57 4.08 0.81 0.91
CA PRO A 57 4.46 2.15 0.47
C PRO A 57 5.99 2.29 0.29
N LEU A 58 6.42 3.40 -0.30
CA LEU A 58 7.84 3.84 -0.39
C LEU A 58 8.76 2.99 -1.28
N ILE A 59 8.21 2.30 -2.29
CA ILE A 59 8.94 1.31 -3.09
C ILE A 59 9.67 1.89 -4.32
N GLY A 60 10.00 3.19 -4.30
CA GLY A 60 10.62 3.91 -5.42
C GLY A 60 12.16 3.90 -5.42
N GLY A 61 12.75 4.21 -6.58
CA GLY A 61 14.20 4.19 -6.83
C GLY A 61 15.01 5.35 -6.24
N GLY A 62 14.61 5.92 -5.10
CA GLY A 62 15.39 6.93 -4.37
C GLY A 62 15.15 8.39 -4.77
N GLU A 63 14.23 8.67 -5.70
CA GLU A 63 13.78 10.06 -5.95
C GLU A 63 12.81 10.55 -4.88
N THR A 64 12.88 11.84 -4.54
CA THR A 64 11.89 12.49 -3.69
C THR A 64 10.55 12.60 -4.42
N VAL A 65 9.50 12.06 -3.80
CA VAL A 65 8.11 12.18 -4.27
C VAL A 65 7.26 12.84 -3.20
N HIS A 66 6.41 13.78 -3.61
CA HIS A 66 5.36 14.35 -2.75
C HIS A 66 4.03 13.67 -3.07
N LYS A 67 3.40 13.10 -2.06
CA LYS A 67 2.11 12.42 -2.17
C LYS A 67 1.23 12.72 -0.95
N LEU A 68 -0.06 12.45 -1.10
CA LEU A 68 -1.04 12.51 -0.02
C LEU A 68 -1.59 11.11 0.22
N VAL A 69 -1.90 10.79 1.48
CA VAL A 69 -2.63 9.58 1.87
C VAL A 69 -3.90 10.04 2.54
N PHE A 70 -5.05 9.75 1.93
CA PHE A 70 -6.36 10.02 2.50
C PHE A 70 -6.88 8.75 3.17
N LYS A 71 -7.50 8.90 4.34
CA LYS A 71 -8.15 7.82 5.07
C LYS A 71 -9.66 8.07 5.05
N ALA A 72 -10.42 7.10 4.55
CA ALA A 72 -11.87 7.14 4.46
C ALA A 72 -12.45 5.87 5.08
N ARG A 73 -13.44 6.02 5.96
CA ARG A 73 -14.16 4.90 6.56
C ARG A 73 -15.01 4.21 5.50
N VAL A 74 -14.94 2.88 5.45
CA VAL A 74 -15.86 2.02 4.68
C VAL A 74 -16.97 1.49 5.59
N GLY A 75 -18.13 1.19 5.00
CA GLY A 75 -19.37 0.80 5.70
C GLY A 75 -19.48 -0.69 5.96
#